data_AF-A0A4Y2UC43-F1
#
_entry.id   AF-A0A4Y2UC43-F1
#
_cell.length_a   1.000
_cell.length_b   1.000
_cell.length_c   1.000
_cell.angle_alpha   90.00
_cell.angle_beta   90.00
_cell.angle_gamma   90.00
#
_symmetry.space_group_name_H-M   'P 1'
#
loop_
_entity.id
_entity.type
_entity.pdbx_description
1 polymer ?
#
loop_
_entity_poly.entity_id
_entity_poly.type
_entity_poly.pdbx_seq_one_letter_code
_entity_poly.pdbx_strand_id
1 'polypeptide(L)'
;RWEQLCSSLDYETPNSRLWKLAKALDRAQPQEENSNSITKSNGSLTIDDQEAAEELGKFYSNESRLTFGREDKKVGIMARNLVKTCRQVSTSNQVFSDYFTTSELMYAIQQMDNNKSPGPDGIHGKFLENIGPYGRERFLYIFNLSWKVVVLPKQ
;
A
#
# COMPACT_ATOMS: atom_id res chain seq x y z
N ARG A 1 -51.94 16.40 12.89
CA ARG A 1 -50.54 16.47 12.37
C ARG A 1 -50.14 15.20 11.60
N TRP A 2 -50.42 13.99 12.09
CA TRP A 2 -50.19 12.75 11.35
C TRP A 2 -51.08 12.61 10.11
N GLU A 3 -52.38 12.88 10.25
CA GLU A 3 -53.34 12.84 9.14
C GLU A 3 -52.96 13.79 7.99
N GLN A 4 -52.54 15.01 8.30
CA GLN A 4 -52.04 15.98 7.31
C GLN A 4 -50.79 15.48 6.57
N LEU A 5 -49.93 14.72 7.26
CA LEU A 5 -48.72 14.13 6.69
C LEU A 5 -49.11 13.00 5.72
N CYS A 6 -50.04 12.12 6.11
CA CYS A 6 -50.58 11.08 5.25
C CYS A 6 -51.30 11.65 4.02
N SER A 7 -52.04 12.75 4.16
CA SER A 7 -52.68 13.45 3.03
C SER A 7 -51.69 14.06 2.03
N SER A 8 -50.44 14.33 2.44
CA SER A 8 -49.40 14.88 1.56
C SER A 8 -48.54 13.83 0.84
N LEU A 9 -48.75 12.54 1.13
CA LEU A 9 -48.03 11.46 0.49
C LEU A 9 -48.79 11.01 -0.75
N ASP A 10 -48.16 11.16 -1.92
CA ASP A 10 -48.67 10.66 -3.19
C ASP A 10 -47.68 9.67 -3.84
N TYR A 11 -48.05 9.03 -4.94
CA TYR A 11 -47.22 8.06 -5.66
C TYR A 11 -45.92 8.67 -6.23
N GLU A 12 -45.87 9.99 -6.39
CA GLU A 12 -44.66 10.73 -6.78
C GLU A 12 -43.70 10.99 -5.60
N THR A 13 -44.09 10.63 -4.37
CA THR A 13 -43.25 10.86 -3.20
C THR A 13 -41.97 10.03 -3.31
N PRO A 14 -40.78 10.67 -3.25
CA PRO A 14 -39.53 9.93 -3.38
C PRO A 14 -39.38 8.90 -2.26
N ASN A 15 -38.99 7.67 -2.63
CA ASN A 15 -38.85 6.53 -1.72
C ASN A 15 -38.03 6.85 -0.47
N SER A 16 -37.03 7.72 -0.56
CA SER A 16 -36.20 8.14 0.58
C SER A 16 -37.01 8.81 1.69
N ARG A 17 -38.07 9.55 1.35
CA ARG A 17 -38.93 10.25 2.30
C ARG A 17 -39.87 9.27 2.99
N LEU A 18 -40.43 8.32 2.25
CA LEU A 18 -41.21 7.20 2.78
C LEU A 18 -40.38 6.34 3.73
N TRP A 19 -39.13 6.07 3.38
CA TRP A 19 -38.22 5.28 4.21
C TRP A 19 -37.81 5.96 5.52
N LYS A 20 -37.62 7.28 5.52
CA LYS A 20 -37.43 8.04 6.77
C LYS A 20 -38.67 7.98 7.67
N LEU A 21 -39.86 8.07 7.07
CA LEU A 21 -41.14 7.97 7.79
C LEU A 21 -41.34 6.59 8.42
N ALA A 22 -41.07 5.52 7.66
CA ALA A 22 -41.13 4.15 8.15
C ALA A 22 -40.16 3.93 9.32
N LYS A 23 -38.90 4.39 9.20
CA LYS A 23 -37.92 4.30 10.29
C LYS A 23 -38.32 5.08 11.55
N ALA A 24 -38.93 6.27 11.38
CA ALA A 24 -39.40 7.07 12.49
C ALA A 24 -40.56 6.41 13.25
N LEU A 25 -41.45 5.69 12.53
CA LEU A 25 -42.53 4.90 13.11
C LEU A 25 -42.00 3.67 13.87
N ASP A 26 -41.01 2.99 13.28
CA ASP A 26 -40.44 1.76 13.83
C ASP A 26 -39.59 2.00 15.10
N ARG A 27 -39.38 3.28 15.48
CA ARG A 27 -38.43 3.69 16.53
C ARG A 27 -37.05 3.04 16.36
N ALA A 28 -36.70 2.63 15.14
CA ALA A 28 -35.37 2.13 14.82
C ALA A 28 -34.42 3.27 15.19
N GLN A 29 -33.55 3.01 16.17
CA GLN A 29 -32.62 4.00 16.71
C GLN A 29 -31.87 4.72 15.57
N PRO A 30 -31.46 5.99 15.76
CA PRO A 30 -30.55 6.62 14.82
C PRO A 30 -29.39 5.65 14.57
N GLN A 31 -29.16 5.39 13.29
CA GLN A 31 -28.13 4.51 12.75
C GLN A 31 -26.90 4.57 13.67
N GLU A 32 -26.53 3.43 14.28
CA GLU A 32 -25.32 3.35 15.10
C GLU A 32 -24.20 4.06 14.34
N GLU A 33 -23.58 5.06 14.98
CA GLU A 33 -22.50 5.81 14.37
C GLU A 33 -21.46 4.81 13.87
N ASN A 34 -21.20 4.83 12.56
CA ASN A 34 -20.29 3.90 11.89
C ASN A 34 -18.99 3.79 12.72
N SER A 35 -18.81 2.68 13.42
CA SER A 35 -17.76 2.49 14.43
C SER A 35 -16.35 2.27 13.85
N ASN A 36 -16.11 2.79 12.66
CA ASN A 36 -14.81 2.75 11.98
C ASN A 36 -14.06 4.08 12.05
N SER A 37 -14.54 5.05 12.83
CA SER A 37 -13.82 6.31 13.00
C SER A 37 -12.61 6.12 13.91
N ILE A 38 -11.43 6.48 13.40
CA ILE A 38 -10.22 6.58 14.23
C ILE A 38 -10.42 7.77 15.17
N THR A 39 -10.41 7.51 16.47
CA THR A 39 -10.50 8.54 17.51
C THR A 39 -9.14 8.80 18.10
N LYS A 40 -8.93 10.04 18.53
CA LYS A 40 -7.78 10.42 19.35
C LYS A 40 -7.79 9.67 20.66
N SER A 41 -6.63 9.62 21.31
CA SER A 41 -6.45 9.02 22.64
C SER A 41 -7.41 9.56 23.73
N ASN A 42 -7.98 10.75 23.55
CA ASN A 42 -8.98 11.37 24.44
C ASN A 42 -10.44 11.12 24.03
N GLY A 43 -10.69 10.27 23.04
CA GLY A 43 -12.02 9.90 22.55
C GLY A 43 -12.65 10.90 21.58
N SER A 44 -11.96 11.98 21.19
CA SER A 44 -12.48 12.89 20.15
C SER A 44 -12.17 12.39 18.74
N LEU A 45 -12.98 12.82 17.76
CA LEU A 45 -12.78 12.48 16.35
C LEU A 45 -11.55 13.19 15.78
N THR A 46 -10.83 12.52 14.88
CA THR A 46 -9.76 13.15 14.10
C THR A 46 -10.36 14.07 13.04
N ILE A 47 -9.77 15.26 12.87
CA ILE A 47 -10.32 16.30 12.00
C ILE A 47 -9.80 16.14 10.56
N ASP A 48 -8.61 15.55 10.42
CA ASP A 48 -7.88 15.42 9.16
C ASP A 48 -7.36 13.99 8.95
N ASP A 49 -7.17 13.60 7.69
CA ASP A 49 -6.71 12.28 7.29
C ASP A 49 -5.27 12.02 7.78
N GLN A 50 -4.42 13.06 7.78
CA GLN A 50 -3.08 12.95 8.35
C GLN A 50 -3.14 12.65 9.84
N GLU A 51 -4.00 13.34 10.58
CA GLU A 51 -4.17 13.14 12.01
C GLU A 51 -4.72 11.75 12.34
N ALA A 52 -5.64 11.24 11.51
CA ALA A 52 -6.16 9.87 11.60
C ALA A 52 -5.04 8.83 11.41
N ALA A 53 -4.19 9.02 10.40
CA ALA A 53 -3.06 8.12 10.14
C ALA A 53 -2.04 8.11 11.29
N GLU A 54 -1.76 9.28 11.87
CA GLU A 54 -0.84 9.41 13.01
C GLU A 54 -1.38 8.73 14.28
N GLU A 55 -2.65 8.93 14.62
CA GLU A 55 -3.28 8.27 15.78
C GLU A 55 -3.35 6.75 15.58
N LEU A 56 -3.67 6.28 14.37
CA LEU A 56 -3.63 4.85 14.04
C LEU A 56 -2.21 4.29 14.23
N GLY A 57 -1.20 5.01 13.80
CA GLY A 57 0.21 4.63 13.98
C GLY A 57 0.61 4.53 15.46
N LYS A 58 0.16 5.49 16.29
CA LYS A 58 0.39 5.46 17.75
C LYS A 58 -0.31 4.28 18.42
N PHE A 59 -1.58 4.05 18.07
CA PHE A 59 -2.36 2.92 18.58
C PHE A 59 -1.67 1.60 18.26
N TYR A 60 -1.33 1.38 16.99
CA TYR A 60 -0.71 0.14 16.56
C TYR A 60 0.69 -0.05 17.15
N SER A 61 1.46 1.03 17.30
CA SER A 61 2.76 1.01 17.97
C SER A 61 2.61 0.53 19.41
N ASN A 62 1.62 1.00 20.14
CA ASN A 62 1.39 0.59 21.54
C ASN A 62 0.93 -0.87 21.65
N GLU A 63 -0.07 -1.27 20.87
CA GLU A 63 -0.64 -2.63 20.91
C GLU A 63 0.33 -3.69 20.37
N SER A 64 1.15 -3.33 19.37
CA SER A 64 2.10 -4.26 18.74
C SER A 64 3.48 -4.24 19.40
N ARG A 65 3.61 -3.70 20.62
CA ARG A 65 4.88 -3.73 21.35
C ARG A 65 5.24 -5.15 21.75
N LEU A 66 6.15 -5.74 20.99
CA LEU A 66 6.79 -7.00 21.35
C LEU A 66 7.80 -6.76 22.47
N THR A 67 7.67 -7.51 23.57
CA THR A 67 8.66 -7.51 24.66
C THR A 67 9.72 -8.58 24.37
N PHE A 68 10.95 -8.15 24.09
CA PHE A 68 12.06 -9.08 23.87
C PHE A 68 12.80 -9.36 25.18
N GLY A 69 12.93 -10.64 25.52
CA GLY A 69 13.67 -11.14 26.66
C GLY A 69 15.15 -11.45 26.35
N ARG A 70 15.86 -11.97 27.36
CA ARG A 70 17.26 -12.41 27.21
C ARG A 70 17.42 -13.56 26.21
N GLU A 71 16.43 -14.44 26.12
CA GLU A 71 16.45 -15.57 25.17
C GLU A 71 16.28 -15.09 23.72
N ASP A 72 15.41 -14.10 23.46
CA ASP A 72 15.25 -13.50 22.14
C ASP A 72 16.52 -12.82 21.64
N LYS A 73 17.34 -12.29 22.57
CA LYS A 73 18.65 -11.74 22.23
C LYS A 73 19.56 -12.82 21.63
N LYS A 74 19.51 -14.06 22.13
CA LYS A 74 20.29 -15.18 21.56
C LYS A 74 19.80 -15.50 20.16
N VAL A 75 18.49 -15.59 19.95
CA VAL A 75 17.88 -15.80 18.63
C VAL A 75 18.28 -14.68 17.66
N GLY A 76 18.20 -13.42 18.09
CA GLY A 76 18.61 -12.28 17.27
C GLY A 76 20.10 -12.27 16.94
N ILE A 77 20.97 -12.71 17.85
CA ILE A 77 22.41 -12.88 17.57
C ILE A 77 22.61 -14.01 16.56
N MET A 78 21.95 -15.17 16.74
CA MET A 78 22.03 -16.30 15.82
C MET A 78 21.55 -15.90 14.42
N ALA A 79 20.40 -15.22 14.30
CA ALA A 79 19.87 -14.74 13.03
C ALA A 79 20.84 -13.77 12.34
N ARG A 80 21.39 -12.79 13.08
CA ARG A 80 22.39 -11.87 12.54
C ARG A 80 23.67 -12.59 12.10
N ASN A 81 24.13 -13.57 12.87
CA ASN A 81 25.31 -14.35 12.53
C ASN A 81 25.06 -15.23 11.30
N LEU A 82 23.90 -15.87 11.20
CA LEU A 82 23.49 -16.64 10.03
C LEU A 82 23.50 -15.76 8.77
N VAL A 83 22.89 -14.57 8.83
CA VAL A 83 22.90 -13.62 7.71
C VAL A 83 24.33 -13.21 7.33
N LYS A 84 25.20 -12.94 8.32
CA LYS A 84 26.62 -12.63 8.07
C LYS A 84 27.34 -13.78 7.38
N THR A 85 27.12 -15.02 7.82
CA THR A 85 27.70 -16.22 7.20
C THR A 85 27.18 -16.39 5.78
N CYS A 86 25.87 -16.28 5.56
CA CYS A 86 25.27 -16.40 4.23
C CYS A 86 25.76 -15.33 3.24
N ARG A 87 26.09 -14.11 3.70
CA ARG A 87 26.70 -13.07 2.84
C ARG A 87 28.06 -13.45 2.27
N GLN A 88 28.76 -14.40 2.88
CA GLN A 88 30.09 -14.83 2.46
C GLN A 88 30.04 -16.12 1.62
N VAL A 89 28.88 -16.76 1.49
CA VAL A 89 28.72 -17.97 0.68
C VAL A 89 28.38 -17.55 -0.74
N SER A 90 29.28 -17.86 -1.67
CA SER A 90 28.97 -17.80 -3.09
C SER A 90 27.86 -18.81 -3.40
N THR A 91 26.80 -18.34 -4.04
CA THR A 91 25.74 -19.23 -4.52
C THR A 91 26.23 -19.97 -5.78
N SER A 92 25.94 -21.27 -5.85
CA SER A 92 26.19 -22.07 -7.05
C SER A 92 25.12 -21.86 -8.13
N ASN A 93 24.03 -21.16 -7.80
CA ASN A 93 22.96 -20.90 -8.73
C ASN A 93 23.35 -19.76 -9.68
N GLN A 94 23.46 -20.13 -10.95
CA GLN A 94 23.86 -19.24 -12.04
C GLN A 94 22.95 -18.03 -12.21
N VAL A 95 21.67 -18.15 -11.85
CA VAL A 95 20.70 -17.04 -11.88
C VAL A 95 21.19 -15.82 -11.07
N PHE A 96 21.95 -16.07 -10.00
CA PHE A 96 22.47 -14.98 -9.15
C PHE A 96 23.89 -14.53 -9.52
N SER A 97 24.57 -15.23 -10.43
CA SER A 97 25.91 -14.88 -10.89
C SER A 97 25.91 -14.27 -12.28
N ASP A 98 24.89 -14.54 -13.09
CA ASP A 98 24.91 -14.18 -14.49
C ASP A 98 24.42 -12.75 -14.71
N TYR A 99 24.72 -12.24 -15.90
CA TYR A 99 24.22 -10.95 -16.35
C TYR A 99 22.82 -11.13 -16.93
N PHE A 100 21.97 -10.12 -16.74
CA PHE A 100 20.71 -10.02 -17.48
C PHE A 100 20.99 -9.97 -18.98
N THR A 101 20.13 -10.65 -19.71
CA THR A 101 20.12 -10.73 -21.16
C THR A 101 19.15 -9.71 -21.76
N THR A 102 19.33 -9.39 -23.04
CA THR A 102 18.39 -8.52 -23.77
C THR A 102 16.97 -9.10 -23.79
N SER A 103 16.83 -10.42 -23.85
CA SER A 103 15.53 -11.09 -23.84
C SER A 103 14.80 -10.90 -22.51
N GLU A 104 15.50 -11.02 -21.38
CA GLU A 104 14.94 -10.77 -20.06
C GLU A 104 14.51 -9.31 -19.89
N LEU A 105 15.34 -8.37 -20.35
CA LEU A 105 14.97 -6.95 -20.36
C LEU A 105 13.71 -6.70 -21.17
N MET A 106 13.63 -7.27 -22.38
CA MET A 106 12.46 -7.09 -23.24
C MET A 106 11.19 -7.70 -22.64
N TYR A 107 11.31 -8.90 -22.06
CA TYR A 107 10.21 -9.53 -21.35
C TYR A 107 9.75 -8.67 -20.16
N ALA A 108 10.67 -8.10 -19.38
CA ALA A 108 10.33 -7.24 -18.27
C ALA A 108 9.62 -5.95 -18.71
N ILE A 109 10.05 -5.32 -19.81
CA ILE A 109 9.38 -4.15 -20.39
C ILE A 109 7.96 -4.50 -20.85
N GLN A 110 7.76 -5.68 -21.43
CA GLN A 110 6.44 -6.13 -21.88
C GLN A 110 5.47 -6.38 -20.72
N GLN A 111 5.96 -6.87 -19.58
CA GLN A 111 5.15 -7.19 -18.40
C GLN A 111 4.86 -5.98 -17.50
N MET A 112 5.45 -4.83 -17.79
CA MET A 112 5.30 -3.62 -17.00
C MET A 112 3.95 -2.94 -17.27
N ASP A 113 3.32 -2.43 -16.20
CA ASP A 113 2.10 -1.62 -16.32
C ASP A 113 2.44 -0.18 -16.75
N ASN A 114 2.15 0.12 -18.02
CA ASN A 114 2.46 1.39 -18.64
C ASN A 114 1.57 2.55 -18.21
N ASN A 115 0.55 2.32 -17.36
CA ASN A 115 -0.37 3.38 -16.89
C ASN A 115 -0.01 3.93 -15.51
N LYS A 116 1.07 3.43 -14.89
CA LYS A 116 1.55 3.97 -13.61
C LYS A 116 2.16 5.35 -13.78
N SER A 117 1.99 6.19 -12.76
CA SER A 117 2.61 7.51 -12.68
C SER A 117 4.14 7.39 -12.75
N PRO A 118 4.82 8.31 -13.45
CA PRO A 118 6.28 8.32 -13.51
C PRO A 118 6.89 8.56 -12.13
N GLY A 119 8.14 8.11 -11.96
CA GLY A 119 8.94 8.42 -10.77
C GLY A 119 9.41 9.89 -10.75
N PRO A 120 10.29 10.25 -9.80
CA PRO A 120 10.88 11.59 -9.71
C PRO A 120 11.67 12.02 -10.96
N ASP A 121 12.08 11.05 -11.79
CA ASP A 121 12.76 11.26 -13.06
C ASP A 121 11.81 11.68 -14.21
N GLY A 122 10.50 11.60 -14.00
CA GLY A 122 9.50 11.92 -15.01
C GLY A 122 9.39 10.89 -16.14
N ILE A 123 10.04 9.73 -16.03
CA ILE A 123 10.06 8.72 -17.09
C ILE A 123 8.82 7.82 -16.96
N HIS A 124 7.88 7.98 -17.90
CA HIS A 124 6.71 7.12 -18.00
C HIS A 124 7.04 5.75 -18.59
N GLY A 125 6.34 4.70 -18.16
CA GLY A 125 6.48 3.36 -18.72
C GLY A 125 6.34 3.30 -20.25
N LYS A 126 5.49 4.16 -20.86
CA LYS A 126 5.34 4.27 -22.31
C LYS A 126 6.64 4.64 -23.05
N PHE A 127 7.55 5.39 -22.41
CA PHE A 127 8.85 5.69 -23.00
C PHE A 127 9.76 4.47 -23.04
N LEU A 128 9.68 3.61 -22.02
CA LEU A 128 10.46 2.38 -21.93
C LEU A 128 9.96 1.34 -22.94
N GLU A 129 8.65 1.26 -23.16
CA GLU A 129 8.07 0.40 -24.21
C GLU A 129 8.58 0.78 -25.61
N ASN A 130 8.67 2.09 -25.88
CA ASN A 130 9.08 2.63 -27.18
C ASN A 130 10.58 2.94 -27.27
N ILE A 131 11.38 2.41 -26.35
CA ILE A 131 12.81 2.69 -26.32
C ILE A 131 13.51 2.03 -27.53
N GLY A 132 14.28 2.83 -28.26
CA GLY A 132 15.04 2.37 -29.43
C GLY A 132 16.18 1.40 -29.07
N PRO A 133 16.79 0.72 -30.05
CA PRO A 133 17.79 -0.32 -29.82
C PRO A 133 18.99 0.15 -28.99
N TYR A 134 19.51 1.36 -29.26
CA TYR A 134 20.60 1.95 -28.48
C TYR A 134 20.20 2.23 -27.03
N GLY A 135 18.95 2.65 -26.80
CA GLY A 135 18.44 2.88 -25.46
C GLY A 135 18.31 1.56 -24.69
N ARG A 136 17.84 0.48 -25.33
CA ARG A 136 17.78 -0.87 -24.74
C ARG A 136 19.15 -1.36 -24.29
N GLU A 137 20.14 -1.22 -25.17
CA GLU A 137 21.53 -1.60 -24.88
C GLU A 137 22.06 -0.84 -23.66
N ARG A 138 21.81 0.47 -23.60
CA ARG A 138 22.25 1.29 -22.47
C ARG A 138 21.53 0.94 -21.18
N PHE A 139 20.24 0.64 -21.25
CA PHE A 139 19.44 0.22 -20.09
C PHE A 139 19.93 -1.11 -19.53
N LEU A 140 20.18 -2.09 -20.41
CA LEU A 140 20.75 -3.38 -20.04
C LEU A 140 22.12 -3.23 -19.37
N TYR A 141 22.97 -2.38 -19.94
CA TYR A 141 24.28 -2.06 -19.36
C TYR A 141 24.16 -1.50 -17.94
N ILE A 142 23.24 -0.56 -17.69
CA ILE A 142 23.02 0.03 -16.37
C ILE A 142 22.59 -1.03 -15.36
N PHE A 143 21.61 -1.88 -15.69
CA PHE A 143 21.15 -2.93 -14.78
C PHE A 143 22.25 -3.92 -14.44
N ASN A 144 23.01 -4.35 -15.44
CA ASN A 144 24.13 -5.27 -15.27
C ASN A 144 25.28 -4.65 -14.47
N LEU A 145 25.52 -3.35 -14.61
CA LEU A 145 26.48 -2.62 -13.80
C LEU A 145 26.03 -2.56 -12.33
N SER A 146 24.77 -2.19 -12.07
CA SER A 146 24.21 -2.18 -10.71
C SER A 146 24.23 -3.55 -10.06
N TRP A 147 23.93 -4.61 -10.82
CA TRP A 147 23.96 -5.99 -10.36
C TRP A 147 25.35 -6.43 -9.89
N LYS A 148 26.42 -6.06 -10.62
CA LYS A 148 27.79 -6.48 -10.29
C LYS A 148 28.47 -5.61 -9.25
N VAL A 149 28.28 -4.30 -9.33
CA VAL A 149 29.05 -3.34 -8.50
C VAL A 149 28.32 -3.04 -7.18
N VAL A 150 27.08 -3.53 -7.01
CA VAL A 150 26.24 -3.26 -5.81
C VAL A 150 26.04 -1.75 -5.60
N VAL A 151 26.07 -0.99 -6.69
CA VAL A 151 25.78 0.45 -6.69
C VAL A 151 24.39 0.61 -7.28
N LEU A 152 23.45 0.92 -6.39
CA LEU A 152 22.09 1.25 -6.79
C LEU A 152 22.05 2.67 -7.37
N PRO A 153 21.19 2.93 -8.37
CA PRO A 153 20.88 4.28 -8.79
C PRO A 153 20.45 5.10 -7.56
N LYS A 154 21.07 6.27 -7.37
CA LYS A 154 20.67 7.18 -6.31
C LYS A 154 19.31 7.78 -6.69
N GLN A 155 18.38 7.78 -5.74
CA GLN A 155 17.09 8.47 -5.86
C GLN A 155 17.28 9.98 -5.80
#